data_AF-A0A955MW97-F1
#
_entry.id   AF-A0A955MW97-F1
#
_cell.length_a   1.000
_cell.length_b   1.000
_cell.length_c   1.000
_cell.angle_alpha   90.00
_cell.angle_beta   90.00
_cell.angle_gamma   90.00
#
_symmetry.space_group_name_H-M   'P 1'
#
loop_
_entity.id
_entity.type
_entity.pdbx_description
1 polymer ?
#
loop_
_entity_poly.entity_id
_entity_poly.type
_entity_poly.pdbx_seq_one_letter_code
_entity_poly.pdbx_strand_id
1 'polypeptide(L)'
;MLRRTFLRDGTLVLGTLPLIGAIGEGATVAVNDSNNEGIPRLRIGLVTDLHYADKDPGGTRYYRESIPKFEECIQKFNAEKLDLTIELGDFVDAAEEVETEI
;
A
#
# COMPACT_ATOMS: atom_id res chain seq x y z
N MET A 1 -16.13 -25.33 12.66
CA MET A 1 -16.25 -24.58 11.39
C MET A 1 -15.83 -23.13 11.65
N LEU A 2 -14.52 -22.83 11.64
CA LEU A 2 -14.03 -21.48 11.92
C LEU A 2 -14.28 -20.58 10.71
N ARG A 3 -15.13 -19.57 10.88
CA ARG A 3 -15.46 -18.60 9.84
C ARG A 3 -14.37 -17.54 9.80
N ARG A 4 -13.46 -17.64 8.83
CA ARG A 4 -12.91 -16.52 8.03
C ARG A 4 -12.66 -15.23 8.82
N THR A 5 -11.69 -15.19 9.73
CA THR A 5 -11.25 -13.93 10.33
C THR A 5 -9.86 -13.61 9.78
N PHE A 6 -9.79 -12.70 8.81
CA PHE A 6 -8.54 -12.33 8.12
C PHE A 6 -7.68 -11.36 8.95
N LEU A 7 -8.32 -10.43 9.66
CA LEU A 7 -7.71 -9.60 10.69
C LEU A 7 -8.55 -9.69 11.97
N ARG A 8 -7.90 -10.01 13.10
CA ARG A 8 -8.51 -9.99 14.43
C ARG A 8 -7.66 -9.08 15.32
N ASP A 9 -8.31 -8.21 16.08
CA ASP A 9 -7.66 -7.27 17.01
C ASP A 9 -6.66 -6.29 16.35
N GLY A 10 -6.85 -5.99 15.05
CA GLY A 10 -6.06 -5.00 14.32
C GLY A 10 -6.64 -3.58 14.44
N THR A 11 -5.76 -2.59 14.60
CA THR A 11 -6.13 -1.16 14.60
C THR A 11 -5.60 -0.50 13.32
N LEU A 12 -6.50 0.05 12.49
CA LEU A 12 -6.12 0.90 11.37
C LEU A 12 -5.93 2.34 11.87
N VAL A 13 -4.73 2.90 11.67
CA VAL A 13 -4.43 4.30 12.00
C VAL A 13 -4.19 5.06 10.69
N LEU A 14 -5.01 6.06 10.43
CA LEU A 14 -4.88 6.99 9.31
C LEU A 14 -4.43 8.35 9.86
N GLY A 15 -3.21 8.78 9.52
CA GLY A 15 -2.63 10.03 10.00
C GLY A 15 -2.09 10.87 8.85
N THR A 16 -2.13 12.19 9.01
CA THR A 16 -1.51 13.13 8.07
C THR A 16 0.00 13.25 8.35
N LEU A 17 0.78 13.57 7.31
CA LEU A 17 2.26 13.67 7.33
C LEU A 17 2.90 14.36 8.55
N PRO A 18 2.36 15.43 9.17
CA PRO A 18 3.04 16.05 10.32
C PRO A 18 2.99 15.20 11.61
N LEU A 19 2.19 14.13 11.68
CA LEU A 19 2.23 13.19 12.80
C LEU A 19 3.33 12.12 12.64
N ILE A 20 3.81 11.89 11.41
CA ILE A 20 4.93 10.97 11.11
C ILE A 20 6.26 11.59 11.54
N GLY A 21 6.40 12.93 11.56
CA GLY A 21 7.66 13.59 11.95
C GLY A 21 8.05 13.46 13.42
N ALA A 22 7.13 13.11 14.32
CA ALA A 22 7.43 12.87 15.74
C ALA A 22 7.81 11.40 16.05
N ILE A 23 7.65 10.51 15.06
CA ILE A 23 8.04 9.10 15.10
C ILE A 23 9.03 8.89 13.94
N GLY A 24 10.33 8.92 14.23
CA GLY A 24 11.40 9.01 13.20
C GLY A 24 11.13 8.28 11.88
N GLU A 25 11.54 8.91 10.77
CA GLU A 25 11.48 8.44 9.37
C GLU A 25 10.97 7.00 9.18
N GLY A 26 9.64 6.87 9.06
CA GLY A 26 8.97 5.57 8.94
C GLY A 26 7.95 5.38 10.06
N ALA A 27 6.78 5.99 9.91
CA ALA A 27 5.64 5.71 10.79
C ALA A 27 5.10 4.29 10.54
N THR A 28 5.81 3.29 11.05
CA THR A 28 5.21 2.00 11.35
C THR A 28 4.31 2.18 12.57
N VAL A 29 3.00 2.07 12.39
CA VAL A 29 2.08 1.76 13.50
C VAL A 29 2.35 0.29 13.85
N ALA A 30 3.42 0.06 14.60
CA ALA A 30 3.66 -1.22 15.21
C ALA A 30 2.75 -1.31 16.44
N VAL A 31 1.81 -2.27 16.45
CA VAL A 31 1.25 -2.77 17.71
C VAL A 31 2.43 -3.41 18.44
N ASN A 32 3.12 -2.61 19.24
CA ASN A 32 4.21 -3.09 20.07
C ASN A 32 3.60 -3.75 21.30
N ASP A 33 3.20 -5.01 21.16
CA ASP A 33 3.02 -5.87 22.32
C ASP A 33 4.42 -6.20 22.84
N SER A 34 4.95 -5.32 23.68
CA SER A 34 6.26 -5.42 24.32
C SER A 34 6.37 -6.59 25.30
N ASN A 35 5.30 -7.38 25.48
CA ASN A 35 5.30 -8.58 26.32
C ASN A 35 5.47 -9.89 25.55
N ASN A 36 5.70 -9.85 24.23
CA ASN A 36 5.72 -11.06 23.41
C ASN A 36 6.91 -11.13 22.44
N GLU A 37 8.11 -11.22 23.00
CA GLU A 37 9.38 -11.28 22.25
C GLU A 37 9.58 -12.58 21.43
N GLY A 38 8.53 -13.39 21.24
CA GLY A 38 8.59 -14.69 20.57
C GLY A 38 7.60 -14.90 19.41
N ILE A 39 6.66 -13.98 19.15
CA ILE A 39 5.72 -14.14 18.03
C ILE A 39 6.26 -13.42 16.78
N PRO A 40 6.52 -14.14 15.68
CA PRO A 40 6.88 -13.51 14.42
C PRO A 40 5.73 -12.61 13.93
N ARG A 41 6.03 -11.34 13.64
CA ARG A 41 5.06 -10.38 13.12
C ARG A 41 5.03 -10.46 11.60
N LEU A 42 3.85 -10.70 11.04
CA LEU A 42 3.62 -10.64 9.59
C LEU A 42 3.57 -9.17 9.14
N ARG A 43 4.38 -8.82 8.14
CA ARG A 43 4.44 -7.49 7.52
C ARG A 43 3.95 -7.56 6.09
N ILE A 44 2.87 -6.84 5.81
CA ILE A 44 2.21 -6.83 4.50
C ILE A 44 2.28 -5.42 3.93
N GLY A 45 2.75 -5.29 2.69
CA GLY A 45 2.64 -4.06 1.91
C GLY A 45 1.33 -4.03 1.16
N LEU A 46 0.70 -2.87 1.07
CA LEU A 46 -0.56 -2.69 0.37
C LEU A 46 -0.40 -1.60 -0.69
N VAL A 47 -0.82 -1.91 -1.91
CA VAL A 47 -0.84 -0.97 -3.05
C VAL A 47 -2.12 -1.18 -3.85
N THR A 48 -2.59 -0.15 -4.55
CA THR A 48 -3.84 -0.15 -5.31
C THR A 48 -3.80 0.97 -6.35
N ASP A 49 -4.65 0.88 -7.37
CA ASP A 49 -4.93 1.96 -8.32
C ASP A 49 -3.68 2.46 -9.08
N LEU A 50 -2.82 1.53 -9.51
CA LEU A 50 -1.66 1.91 -10.33
C LEU A 50 -2.09 2.46 -11.69
N HIS A 51 -3.19 1.98 -12.25
CA HIS A 51 -3.74 2.37 -13.55
C HIS A 51 -2.65 2.51 -14.62
N TYR A 52 -1.74 1.55 -14.73
CA TYR A 52 -0.70 1.65 -15.77
C TYR A 52 -1.32 1.50 -17.16
N ALA A 53 -0.94 2.40 -18.07
CA ALA A 53 -1.22 2.31 -19.49
C ALA A 53 -0.16 3.05 -20.31
N ASP A 54 0.15 2.53 -21.49
CA ASP A 54 1.03 3.20 -22.45
C ASP A 54 0.23 4.18 -23.33
N LYS A 55 -0.40 5.18 -22.70
CA LYS A 55 -1.19 6.22 -23.38
C LYS A 55 -0.97 7.60 -22.75
N ASP A 56 -1.37 8.63 -23.48
CA ASP A 56 -1.24 10.01 -23.03
C ASP A 56 -2.12 10.29 -21.81
N PRO A 57 -1.74 11.27 -20.94
CA PRO A 57 -2.53 11.60 -19.76
C PRO A 57 -3.98 12.00 -20.11
N GLY A 58 -4.92 11.57 -19.27
CA GLY A 58 -6.33 11.90 -19.41
C GLY A 58 -6.88 12.45 -18.10
N GLY A 59 -7.42 13.67 -18.11
CA GLY A 59 -7.92 14.32 -16.89
C GLY A 59 -6.83 14.43 -15.81
N THR A 60 -6.99 13.68 -14.72
CA THR A 60 -6.02 13.60 -13.60
C THR A 60 -5.15 12.34 -13.63
N ARG A 61 -5.30 11.47 -14.64
CA ARG A 61 -4.57 10.20 -14.76
C ARG A 61 -3.29 10.38 -15.57
N TYR A 62 -2.16 10.09 -14.92
CA TYR A 62 -0.82 10.12 -15.50
C TYR A 62 -0.27 8.68 -15.61
N TYR A 63 -0.80 7.93 -16.58
CA TYR A 63 -0.66 6.47 -16.67
C TYR A 63 0.77 5.95 -16.60
N ARG A 64 1.69 6.55 -17.37
CA ARG A 64 3.10 6.12 -17.42
C ARG A 64 3.88 6.47 -16.15
N GLU A 65 3.41 7.46 -15.38
CA GLU A 65 4.04 7.83 -14.12
C GLU A 65 3.79 6.81 -13.00
N SER A 66 2.88 5.85 -13.19
CA SER A 66 2.66 4.80 -12.21
C SER A 66 3.88 3.89 -12.04
N ILE A 67 4.67 3.65 -13.09
CA ILE A 67 5.92 2.88 -13.02
C ILE A 67 6.92 3.52 -12.04
N PRO A 68 7.41 4.76 -12.25
CA PRO A 68 8.40 5.34 -11.33
C PRO A 68 7.84 5.55 -9.91
N LYS A 69 6.53 5.81 -9.76
CA LYS A 69 5.88 5.87 -8.43
C LYS A 69 5.89 4.50 -7.74
N PHE A 70 5.63 3.44 -8.49
CA PHE A 70 5.65 2.08 -7.96
C PHE A 70 7.08 1.60 -7.67
N GLU A 71 8.08 2.03 -8.43
CA GLU A 71 9.49 1.79 -8.11
C GLU A 71 9.88 2.40 -6.75
N GLU A 72 9.46 3.63 -6.44
CA GLU A 72 9.67 4.25 -5.12
C GLU A 72 8.97 3.46 -4.01
N CYS A 73 7.74 3.00 -4.27
CA CYS A 73 6.99 2.15 -3.35
C CYS A 73 7.73 0.83 -3.05
N ILE A 74 8.24 0.16 -4.09
CA ILE A 74 9.02 -1.07 -3.98
C ILE A 74 10.31 -0.84 -3.18
N GLN A 75 11.01 0.27 -3.41
CA GLN A 75 12.21 0.62 -2.64
C GLN A 75 11.91 0.72 -1.14
N LYS A 76 10.80 1.38 -0.77
CA LYS A 76 10.34 1.45 0.62
C LYS A 76 9.96 0.07 1.17
N PHE A 77 9.20 -0.72 0.42
CA PHE A 77 8.80 -2.07 0.81
C PHE A 77 9.99 -3.00 1.06
N ASN A 78 11.02 -2.92 0.23
CA ASN A 78 12.26 -3.68 0.42
C ASN A 78 13.03 -3.21 1.66
N ALA A 79 13.11 -1.90 1.91
CA ALA A 79 13.76 -1.35 3.11
C ALA A 79 13.06 -1.80 4.40
N GLU A 80 11.72 -1.87 4.39
CA GLU A 80 10.89 -2.34 5.50
C GLU A 80 10.90 -3.88 5.67
N LYS A 81 11.53 -4.62 4.75
CA LYS A 81 11.63 -6.10 4.77
C LYS A 81 10.26 -6.79 4.90
N LEU A 82 9.30 -6.39 4.09
CA LEU A 82 7.97 -6.99 4.10
C LEU A 82 8.01 -8.48 3.77
N ASP A 83 7.07 -9.25 4.32
CA ASP A 83 6.93 -10.69 4.05
C ASP A 83 6.15 -10.94 2.76
N LEU A 84 5.22 -10.04 2.41
CA LEU A 84 4.52 -10.02 1.12
C LEU A 84 3.97 -8.62 0.81
N THR A 85 3.60 -8.43 -0.44
CA THR A 85 2.84 -7.27 -0.92
C THR A 85 1.52 -7.76 -1.52
N ILE A 86 0.44 -7.04 -1.24
CA ILE A 86 -0.88 -7.27 -1.81
C ILE A 86 -1.23 -6.05 -2.66
N GLU A 87 -1.64 -6.32 -3.89
CA GLU A 87 -2.26 -5.35 -4.79
C GLU A 87 -3.77 -5.57 -4.80
N LEU A 88 -4.55 -4.50 -4.59
CA LEU A 88 -5.99 -4.60 -4.33
C LEU A 88 -6.87 -4.47 -5.58
N GLY A 89 -6.34 -3.97 -6.69
CA GLY A 89 -7.09 -3.72 -7.91
C GLY A 89 -6.55 -2.52 -8.70
N ASP A 90 -7.00 -2.46 -9.95
CA ASP A 90 -6.64 -1.41 -10.90
C ASP A 90 -5.14 -1.32 -11.19
N PHE A 91 -4.52 -2.48 -11.39
CA PHE A 91 -3.12 -2.59 -11.78
C PHE A 91 -2.83 -1.95 -13.15
N VAL A 92 -3.73 -2.14 -14.11
CA VAL A 92 -3.64 -1.60 -15.48
C VAL A 92 -4.91 -0.84 -15.82
N ASP A 93 -4.76 0.19 -16.65
CA ASP A 93 -5.90 0.90 -17.24
C ASP A 93 -6.04 0.48 -18.71
N ALA A 94 -7.16 -0.19 -19.02
CA ALA A 94 -7.48 -0.68 -20.36
C ALA A 94 -8.58 0.12 -21.03
N ALA A 95 -9.08 1.20 -20.41
CA ALA A 95 -10.15 2.00 -20.95
C ALA A 95 -9.67 2.86 -22.14
N GLU A 96 -10.49 3.02 -23.17
CA GLU A 96 -10.18 3.95 -24.26
C GLU A 96 -10.27 5.41 -23.78
N GLU A 97 -11.26 5.72 -22.93
CA GLU A 97 -11.48 7.05 -22.36
C GLU A 97 -11.71 6.98 -20.85
N VAL A 98 -11.26 7.99 -20.11
CA VAL A 98 -11.40 8.06 -18.64
C VAL A 98 -12.88 7.99 -18.22
N GLU A 99 -13.76 8.62 -18.99
CA GLU A 99 -15.21 8.69 -18.68
C GLU A 99 -15.92 7.35 -18.83
N THR A 100 -15.30 6.36 -19.48
CA THR A 100 -15.88 5.01 -19.65
C THR A 100 -15.65 4.09 -18.45
N GLU A 101 -14.87 4.54 -17.46
CA GLU A 101 -14.61 3.81 -16.23
C GLU A 101 -15.44 4.43 -15.08
N ILE A 102 -16.69 3.98 -14.92
CA ILE A 102 -17.58 4.35 -13.81
C ILE A 102 -18.00 3.09 -13.05
#